data_AF-A0A940DKD3-F1
#
_entry.id   AF-A0A940DKD3-F1
#
_cell.length_a   1.000
_cell.length_b   1.000
_cell.length_c   1.000
_cell.angle_alpha   90.00
_cell.angle_beta   90.00
_cell.angle_gamma   90.00
#
_symmetry.space_group_name_H-M   'P 1'
#
loop_
_entity.id
_entity.type
_entity.pdbx_description
1 polymer ?
#
loop_
_entity_poly.entity_id
_entity_poly.type
_entity_poly.pdbx_seq_one_letter_code
_entity_poly.pdbx_strand_id
1 'polypeptide(L)'
;MNLIVASLITLGVIGIVAAVILYVVAQKFKVEEDPRIGEVEEVLPGANCGGCGHPGCHGFAEACAKAESLDGLLCPVGGIPVMTKIGAILGMAVAESEPKVAVLRCNGSCANRPRTSHYDGAKSCRIASATYAGETDCAFGCVGFGDCEAACMFDALHINPETGLPEIDDEKCTACGACVKACPKNIIELRKKGPKNRRVWVSCVNKDKGAAARKACAVACIGCGKCAKVCPFDAITVENNLAYIDFNKCRLCRKCVAECPTGAIHEINFPPRPAEPKAEAKPVSVEPAVQEVKEPEARPEITMPVNEPVGTAVSSPTSEICEDTKAHAAEETKIQDEESTVRKTRHLDATPQTLDI
;
A
#
# COMPACT_ATOMS: atom_id res chain seq x y z
N MET A 1 -52.65 -1.00 52.96
CA MET A 1 -51.66 -0.51 51.98
C MET A 1 -52.10 -1.00 50.60
N ASN A 2 -52.38 -0.12 49.63
CA ASN A 2 -52.74 -0.58 48.27
C ASN A 2 -51.57 -1.37 47.67
N LEU A 3 -51.87 -2.52 47.05
CA LEU A 3 -50.87 -3.39 46.40
C LEU A 3 -49.96 -2.60 45.47
N ILE A 4 -50.52 -1.65 44.71
CA ILE A 4 -49.80 -0.75 43.81
C ILE A 4 -48.73 0.08 44.55
N VAL A 5 -49.08 0.62 45.72
CA VAL A 5 -48.15 1.42 46.54
C VAL A 5 -47.05 0.54 47.13
N ALA A 6 -47.38 -0.68 47.56
CA ALA A 6 -46.38 -1.64 48.04
C ALA A 6 -45.40 -2.03 46.92
N SER A 7 -45.88 -2.30 45.70
CA SER A 7 -45.04 -2.61 44.54
C SER A 7 -44.05 -1.49 44.21
N LEU A 8 -44.53 -0.23 44.19
CA LEU A 8 -43.68 0.94 43.92
C LEU A 8 -42.60 1.14 44.99
N ILE A 9 -42.94 0.98 46.27
CA ILE A 9 -41.97 1.08 47.37
C ILE A 9 -40.93 -0.03 47.26
N THR A 10 -41.35 -1.27 46.97
CA THR A 10 -40.42 -2.41 46.89
C THR A 10 -39.43 -2.24 45.74
N LEU A 11 -39.90 -1.81 44.57
CA LEU A 11 -39.05 -1.57 43.40
C LEU A 11 -38.11 -0.39 43.62
N GLY A 12 -38.57 0.67 44.28
CA GLY A 12 -37.76 1.83 44.65
C GLY A 12 -36.64 1.49 45.64
N VAL A 13 -36.93 0.68 46.66
CA VAL A 13 -35.93 0.22 47.63
C VAL A 13 -34.87 -0.65 46.95
N ILE A 14 -35.27 -1.59 46.11
CA ILE A 14 -34.31 -2.43 45.36
C ILE A 14 -33.44 -1.56 44.45
N GLY A 15 -34.01 -0.57 43.77
CA GLY A 15 -33.26 0.38 42.93
C GLY A 15 -32.24 1.20 43.71
N ILE A 16 -32.62 1.74 44.88
CA ILE A 16 -31.69 2.50 45.74
C ILE A 16 -30.57 1.59 46.27
N VAL A 17 -30.91 0.37 46.72
CA VAL A 17 -29.91 -0.59 47.20
C VAL A 17 -28.92 -0.95 46.09
N ALA A 18 -29.41 -1.24 44.88
CA ALA A 18 -28.56 -1.51 43.73
C ALA A 18 -27.67 -0.30 43.36
N ALA A 19 -28.20 0.92 43.38
CA ALA A 19 -27.43 2.14 43.10
C ALA A 19 -26.32 2.37 44.13
N VAL A 20 -26.60 2.16 45.42
CA VAL A 20 -25.60 2.27 46.49
C VAL A 20 -24.50 1.21 46.32
N ILE A 21 -24.87 -0.03 46.01
CA ILE A 21 -23.91 -1.11 45.76
C ILE A 21 -23.01 -0.75 44.55
N LEU A 22 -23.60 -0.31 43.44
CA LEU A 22 -22.85 0.09 42.25
C LEU A 22 -21.91 1.27 42.53
N TYR A 23 -22.33 2.27 43.31
CA TYR A 23 -21.49 3.39 43.70
C TYR A 23 -20.29 2.96 44.56
N VAL A 24 -20.52 2.09 45.55
CA VAL A 24 -19.45 1.56 46.41
C VAL A 24 -18.46 0.72 45.61
N VAL A 25 -18.96 -0.13 44.70
CA VAL A 25 -18.11 -0.91 43.80
C VAL A 25 -17.32 0.03 42.89
N ALA A 26 -17.96 1.01 42.26
CA ALA A 26 -17.30 1.98 41.37
C ALA A 26 -16.18 2.76 42.08
N GLN A 27 -16.39 3.21 43.32
CA GLN A 27 -15.35 3.91 44.08
C GLN A 27 -14.23 2.98 44.54
N LYS A 28 -14.55 1.73 44.92
CA LYS A 28 -13.55 0.76 45.35
C LYS A 28 -12.63 0.30 44.21
N PHE A 29 -13.15 0.25 42.98
CA PHE A 29 -12.41 -0.15 41.78
C PHE A 29 -12.01 1.03 40.88
N LYS A 30 -12.13 2.27 41.37
CA LYS A 30 -11.65 3.44 40.63
C LYS A 30 -10.12 3.38 40.58
N VAL A 31 -9.59 3.20 39.38
CA VAL A 31 -8.14 3.29 39.13
C VAL A 31 -7.79 4.78 39.07
N GLU A 32 -6.86 5.24 39.92
CA GLU A 32 -6.31 6.59 39.80
C GLU A 32 -5.36 6.61 38.60
N GLU A 33 -5.83 7.19 37.50
CA GLU A 33 -5.00 7.48 36.34
C GLU A 33 -4.23 8.78 36.57
N ASP A 34 -2.98 8.83 36.10
CA ASP A 34 -2.20 10.05 36.10
C ASP A 34 -2.93 11.10 35.24
N PRO A 35 -3.28 12.29 35.79
CA PRO A 35 -4.01 13.32 35.05
C PRO A 35 -3.30 13.76 33.75
N ARG A 36 -1.98 13.58 33.66
CA ARG A 36 -1.19 13.85 32.45
C ARG A 36 -1.58 12.97 31.26
N ILE A 37 -2.12 11.78 31.49
CA ILE A 37 -2.56 10.88 30.42
C ILE A 37 -3.69 11.53 29.63
N GLY A 38 -4.68 12.09 30.33
CA GLY A 38 -5.78 12.83 29.71
C GLY A 38 -5.31 14.06 28.95
N GLU A 39 -4.41 14.85 29.53
CA GLU A 39 -3.83 16.03 28.87
C GLU A 39 -3.07 15.67 27.58
N VAL A 40 -2.32 14.57 27.61
CA VAL A 40 -1.60 14.07 26.42
C VAL A 40 -2.60 13.54 25.38
N GLU A 41 -3.64 12.84 25.80
CA GLU A 41 -4.67 12.29 24.91
C GLU A 41 -5.44 13.38 24.16
N GLU A 42 -5.80 14.48 24.82
CA GLU A 42 -6.47 15.62 24.19
C GLU A 42 -5.64 16.29 23.08
N VAL A 43 -4.31 16.24 23.21
CA VAL A 43 -3.39 16.80 22.22
C VAL A 43 -3.14 15.83 21.06
N LEU A 44 -3.41 14.52 21.24
CA LEU A 44 -3.26 13.53 20.18
C LEU A 44 -4.35 13.68 19.11
N PRO A 45 -4.09 13.29 17.86
CA PRO A 45 -5.07 13.36 16.77
C PRO A 45 -6.34 12.48 16.94
N GLY A 46 -6.45 11.66 18.00
CA GLY A 46 -7.60 10.77 18.23
C GLY A 46 -7.80 9.65 17.21
N ALA A 47 -6.88 9.45 16.26
CA ALA A 47 -7.06 8.54 15.13
C ALA A 47 -7.02 7.05 15.49
N ASN A 48 -6.49 6.67 16.65
CA ASN A 48 -6.41 5.28 17.14
C ASN A 48 -5.80 4.25 16.14
N CYS A 49 -4.95 4.71 15.22
CA CYS A 49 -4.45 3.90 14.10
C CYS A 49 -3.37 2.86 14.45
N GLY A 50 -2.84 2.87 15.68
CA GLY A 50 -1.79 1.93 16.12
C GLY A 50 -0.44 2.06 15.39
N GLY A 51 -0.20 3.17 14.70
CA GLY A 51 1.04 3.40 13.94
C GLY A 51 2.28 3.59 14.82
N CYS A 52 2.10 4.06 16.05
CA CYS A 52 3.15 4.15 17.07
C CYS A 52 3.39 2.82 17.82
N GLY A 53 2.72 1.72 17.45
CA GLY A 53 2.87 0.41 18.10
C GLY A 53 2.06 0.21 19.39
N HIS A 54 1.24 1.19 19.78
CA HIS A 54 0.42 1.15 20.99
C HIS A 54 -1.07 0.92 20.64
N PRO A 55 -1.88 0.34 21.55
CA PRO A 55 -3.29 0.01 21.31
C PRO A 55 -4.20 1.26 21.38
N GLY A 56 -3.96 2.23 20.50
CA GLY A 56 -4.72 3.47 20.41
C GLY A 56 -4.00 4.70 20.98
N CYS A 57 -4.69 5.84 20.96
CA CYS A 57 -4.19 7.12 21.45
C CYS A 57 -4.03 7.12 22.97
N HIS A 58 -5.02 6.60 23.71
CA HIS A 58 -4.94 6.43 25.16
C HIS A 58 -3.75 5.57 25.57
N GLY A 59 -3.58 4.39 24.95
CA GLY A 59 -2.44 3.50 25.24
C GLY A 59 -1.07 4.11 24.91
N PHE A 60 -1.00 5.02 23.93
CA PHE A 60 0.22 5.80 23.67
C PHE A 60 0.42 6.89 24.73
N ALA A 61 -0.64 7.59 25.14
CA ALA A 61 -0.58 8.60 26.19
C ALA A 61 -0.13 8.00 27.53
N GLU A 62 -0.66 6.84 27.90
CA GLU A 62 -0.21 6.06 29.05
C GLU A 62 1.29 5.73 28.98
N ALA A 63 1.76 5.28 27.81
CA ALA A 63 3.17 4.94 27.63
C ALA A 63 4.07 6.17 27.73
N CYS A 64 3.65 7.31 27.18
CA CYS A 64 4.37 8.58 27.33
C CYS A 64 4.42 9.04 28.79
N ALA A 65 3.30 8.95 29.52
CA ALA A 65 3.24 9.36 30.93
C ALA A 65 4.10 8.47 31.85
N LYS A 66 4.20 7.17 31.55
CA LYS A 66 5.00 6.20 32.32
C LYS A 66 6.48 6.17 31.92
N ALA A 67 6.85 6.74 30.77
CA ALA A 67 8.22 6.68 30.27
C ALA A 67 9.14 7.70 30.96
N GLU A 68 10.40 7.33 31.12
CA GLU A 68 11.44 8.24 31.64
C GLU A 68 11.97 9.19 30.55
N SER A 69 11.78 8.84 29.28
CA SER A 69 12.17 9.64 28.12
C SER A 69 11.22 9.39 26.94
N LEU A 70 11.11 10.38 26.04
CA LEU A 70 10.30 10.27 24.82
C LEU A 70 11.06 9.61 23.65
N ASP A 71 12.24 9.03 23.92
CA ASP A 71 13.05 8.39 22.89
C ASP A 71 12.35 7.12 22.37
N GLY A 72 12.10 7.09 21.06
CA GLY A 72 11.37 6.00 20.41
C GLY A 72 9.84 6.09 20.52
N LEU A 73 9.31 7.05 21.28
CA LEU A 73 7.88 7.34 21.37
C LEU A 73 7.52 8.48 20.43
N LEU A 74 6.97 8.14 19.26
CA LEU A 74 6.55 9.13 18.27
C LEU A 74 5.17 8.77 17.72
N CYS A 75 4.25 9.72 17.76
CA CYS A 75 3.00 9.64 17.02
C CYS A 75 3.26 9.98 15.55
N PRO A 76 3.18 9.03 14.60
CA PRO A 76 3.45 9.31 13.19
C PRO A 76 2.44 10.29 12.59
N VAL A 77 1.19 10.24 13.05
CA VAL A 77 0.09 11.11 12.58
C VAL A 77 0.24 12.55 13.07
N GLY A 78 0.59 12.72 14.34
CA GLY A 78 0.77 14.05 14.93
C GLY A 78 2.11 14.70 14.58
N GLY A 79 3.11 13.89 14.25
CA GLY A 79 4.46 14.35 13.95
C GLY A 79 5.09 15.16 15.08
N ILE A 80 6.12 15.94 14.74
CA ILE A 80 6.82 16.81 15.69
C ILE A 80 5.91 17.84 16.36
N PRO A 81 4.97 18.51 15.68
CA PRO A 81 4.14 19.54 16.32
C PRO A 81 3.33 19.01 17.52
N VAL A 82 2.78 17.80 17.41
CA VAL A 82 2.05 17.15 18.51
C VAL A 82 3.02 16.70 19.59
N MET A 83 4.16 16.11 19.22
CA MET A 83 5.14 15.64 20.20
C MET A 83 5.76 16.77 21.01
N THR A 84 5.99 17.95 20.43
CA THR A 84 6.47 19.14 21.17
C THR A 84 5.48 19.57 22.25
N LYS A 85 4.17 19.52 21.97
CA LYS A 85 3.13 19.79 22.98
C LYS A 85 3.13 18.74 24.08
N ILE A 86 3.28 17.45 23.72
CA ILE A 86 3.38 16.35 24.68
C ILE A 86 4.63 16.51 25.57
N GLY A 87 5.77 16.86 24.98
CA GLY A 87 7.00 17.16 25.73
C GLY A 87 6.83 18.34 26.69
N ALA A 88 6.07 19.36 26.31
CA ALA A 88 5.74 20.48 27.21
C ALA A 88 4.87 20.07 28.40
N ILE A 89 3.90 19.17 28.19
CA ILE A 89 3.04 18.63 29.26
C ILE A 89 3.86 17.75 30.22
N LEU A 90 4.74 16.90 29.69
CA LEU A 90 5.50 15.94 30.48
C LEU A 90 6.84 16.50 31.02
N GLY A 91 7.23 17.71 30.60
CA GLY A 91 8.52 18.30 30.96
C GLY A 91 9.73 17.57 30.35
N MET A 92 9.54 16.90 29.22
CA MET A 92 10.57 16.06 28.57
C MET A 92 11.05 16.66 27.25
N ALA A 93 12.33 16.49 26.94
CA ALA A 93 12.89 16.86 25.66
C ALA A 93 12.39 15.91 24.55
N VAL A 94 12.05 16.46 23.39
CA VAL A 94 11.58 15.71 22.22
C VAL A 94 12.72 15.65 21.22
N ALA A 95 13.15 14.44 20.87
CA ALA A 95 14.11 14.25 19.80
C ALA A 95 13.50 14.65 18.44
N GLU A 96 14.25 15.40 17.64
CA GLU A 96 13.85 15.71 16.27
C GLU A 96 13.76 14.43 15.45
N SER A 97 12.62 14.23 14.78
CA SER A 97 12.38 13.09 13.90
C SER A 97 11.96 13.59 12.53
N GLU A 98 12.60 13.05 11.49
CA GLU A 98 12.29 13.40 10.11
C GLU A 98 10.96 12.75 9.67
N PRO A 99 10.06 13.50 9.01
CA PRO A 99 8.81 12.95 8.53
C PRO A 99 9.05 11.82 7.55
N LYS A 100 8.24 10.78 7.64
CA LYS A 100 8.26 9.63 6.73
C LYS A 100 7.03 9.65 5.82
N VAL A 101 7.11 8.93 4.71
CA VAL A 101 6.05 8.71 3.73
C VAL A 101 6.17 7.27 3.24
N ALA A 102 5.04 6.63 2.95
CA ALA A 102 5.04 5.30 2.37
C ALA A 102 5.51 5.33 0.90
N VAL A 103 6.32 4.35 0.51
CA VAL A 103 6.74 4.16 -0.89
C VAL A 103 6.43 2.73 -1.33
N LEU A 104 6.02 2.60 -2.59
CA LEU A 104 5.80 1.31 -3.22
C LEU A 104 7.11 0.81 -3.84
N ARG A 105 7.52 -0.41 -3.50
CA ARG A 105 8.69 -1.11 -4.04
C ARG A 105 8.35 -2.08 -5.17
N CYS A 106 7.38 -1.72 -5.99
CA CYS A 106 6.99 -2.52 -7.13
C CYS A 106 6.53 -1.59 -8.25
N ASN A 107 7.24 -1.61 -9.37
CA ASN A 107 6.82 -0.94 -10.62
C ASN A 107 6.31 -1.93 -11.68
N GLY A 108 5.84 -3.10 -11.24
CA GLY A 108 5.31 -4.15 -12.11
C GLY A 108 3.89 -3.87 -12.54
N SER A 109 3.69 -2.74 -13.22
CA SER A 109 2.42 -2.33 -13.82
C SER A 109 2.00 -3.32 -14.90
N CYS A 110 0.72 -3.27 -15.32
CA CYS A 110 0.19 -4.06 -16.44
C CYS A 110 1.09 -4.07 -17.69
N ALA A 111 1.65 -2.92 -18.06
CA ALA A 111 2.55 -2.81 -19.21
C ALA A 111 3.92 -3.46 -18.97
N ASN A 112 4.45 -3.38 -17.75
CA ASN A 112 5.78 -3.88 -17.42
C ASN A 112 5.79 -5.35 -17.01
N ARG A 113 4.66 -5.83 -16.50
CA ARG A 113 4.44 -7.18 -15.98
C ARG A 113 3.02 -7.61 -16.38
N PRO A 114 2.87 -8.24 -17.55
CA PRO A 114 1.57 -8.70 -18.01
C PRO A 114 1.03 -9.82 -17.11
N ARG A 115 -0.29 -9.90 -17.05
CA ARG A 115 -0.99 -10.99 -16.36
C ARG A 115 -0.98 -12.24 -17.22
N THR A 116 -0.74 -13.39 -16.59
CA THR A 116 -0.68 -14.71 -17.23
C THR A 116 -1.78 -15.65 -16.76
N SER A 117 -2.50 -15.27 -15.71
CA SER A 117 -3.65 -16.00 -15.17
C SER A 117 -4.68 -15.02 -14.59
N HIS A 118 -5.88 -15.52 -14.33
CA HIS A 118 -6.97 -14.77 -13.70
C HIS A 118 -7.33 -15.43 -12.37
N TYR A 119 -7.45 -14.63 -11.31
CA TYR A 119 -7.85 -15.09 -10.00
C TYR A 119 -9.36 -14.93 -9.82
N ASP A 120 -10.06 -16.06 -9.75
CA ASP A 120 -11.48 -16.10 -9.47
C ASP A 120 -11.70 -16.48 -7.99
N GLY A 121 -11.87 -15.46 -7.14
CA GLY A 121 -12.02 -15.63 -5.70
C GLY A 121 -12.25 -14.31 -4.97
N ALA A 122 -12.20 -14.36 -3.63
CA ALA A 122 -12.41 -13.17 -2.82
C ALA A 122 -11.30 -12.13 -3.07
N LYS A 123 -11.69 -10.92 -3.46
CA LYS A 123 -10.78 -9.80 -3.78
C LYS A 123 -10.11 -9.25 -2.52
N SER A 124 -9.06 -9.96 -2.11
CA SER A 124 -8.14 -9.52 -1.07
C SER A 124 -6.75 -10.00 -1.42
N CYS A 125 -5.77 -9.09 -1.35
CA CYS A 125 -4.37 -9.42 -1.56
C CYS A 125 -3.94 -10.54 -0.61
N ARG A 126 -4.37 -10.51 0.65
CA ARG A 126 -4.05 -11.52 1.67
C ARG A 126 -4.60 -12.88 1.30
N ILE A 127 -5.84 -12.97 0.83
CA ILE A 127 -6.45 -14.25 0.43
C ILE A 127 -5.79 -14.78 -0.84
N ALA A 128 -5.67 -13.94 -1.87
CA ALA A 128 -5.08 -14.32 -3.14
C ALA A 128 -3.62 -14.77 -3.00
N SER A 129 -2.81 -14.05 -2.22
CA SER A 129 -1.40 -14.40 -2.00
C SER A 129 -1.19 -15.65 -1.14
N ALA A 130 -2.19 -16.05 -0.35
CA ALA A 130 -2.14 -17.28 0.43
C ALA A 130 -2.55 -18.51 -0.39
N THR A 131 -3.38 -18.33 -1.42
CA THR A 131 -3.86 -19.41 -2.31
C THR A 131 -3.00 -19.58 -3.55
N TYR A 132 -2.36 -18.50 -4.02
CA TYR A 132 -1.67 -18.48 -5.31
C TYR A 132 -0.54 -17.44 -5.35
N ALA A 133 0.36 -17.55 -6.33
CA ALA A 133 1.49 -16.63 -6.47
C ALA A 133 1.08 -15.20 -6.90
N GLY A 134 -0.11 -15.06 -7.48
CA GLY A 134 -0.66 -13.84 -8.09
C GLY A 134 -0.79 -13.99 -9.60
N GLU A 135 -1.61 -13.16 -10.24
CA GLU A 135 -2.00 -13.24 -11.66
C GLU A 135 -0.88 -13.02 -12.69
N THR A 136 0.37 -12.96 -12.24
CA THR A 136 1.54 -12.63 -13.07
C THR A 136 2.65 -13.63 -12.80
N ASP A 137 3.60 -13.73 -13.72
CA ASP A 137 4.80 -14.57 -13.54
C ASP A 137 5.74 -14.12 -12.40
N CYS A 138 5.47 -12.98 -11.74
CA CYS A 138 6.22 -12.52 -10.56
C CYS A 138 5.48 -12.84 -9.26
N ALA A 139 6.02 -13.77 -8.47
CA ALA A 139 5.46 -14.16 -7.18
C ALA A 139 5.62 -13.11 -6.06
N PHE A 140 6.47 -12.10 -6.25
CA PHE A 140 6.82 -11.10 -5.23
C PHE A 140 6.11 -9.76 -5.40
N GLY A 141 5.59 -9.48 -6.60
CA GLY A 141 5.04 -8.18 -6.95
C GLY A 141 3.68 -7.89 -6.30
N CYS A 142 3.17 -6.68 -6.57
CA CYS A 142 1.82 -6.29 -6.19
C CYS A 142 0.79 -7.27 -6.78
N VAL A 143 -0.24 -7.61 -6.02
CA VAL A 143 -1.36 -8.42 -6.54
C VAL A 143 -2.42 -7.52 -7.18
N GLY A 144 -2.70 -6.36 -6.59
CA GLY A 144 -3.59 -5.33 -7.14
C GLY A 144 -5.00 -5.28 -6.55
N PHE A 145 -5.33 -6.08 -5.52
CA PHE A 145 -6.67 -6.11 -4.90
C PHE A 145 -6.94 -5.04 -3.82
N GLY A 146 -6.01 -4.12 -3.55
CA GLY A 146 -6.33 -2.95 -2.72
C GLY A 146 -6.41 -3.13 -1.20
N ASP A 147 -5.93 -4.22 -0.59
CA ASP A 147 -5.90 -4.35 0.89
C ASP A 147 -5.21 -3.15 1.58
N CYS A 148 -4.20 -2.58 0.93
CA CYS A 148 -3.49 -1.38 1.38
C CYS A 148 -4.31 -0.08 1.28
N GLU A 149 -5.24 -0.01 0.33
CA GLU A 149 -6.20 1.10 0.18
C GLU A 149 -7.27 0.99 1.26
N ALA A 150 -7.86 -0.20 1.42
CA ALA A 150 -8.84 -0.47 2.49
C ALA A 150 -8.27 -0.24 3.90
N ALA A 151 -6.97 -0.44 4.12
CA ALA A 151 -6.30 -0.18 5.39
C ALA A 151 -6.00 1.31 5.65
N CYS A 152 -6.12 2.18 4.64
CA CYS A 152 -5.75 3.58 4.75
C CYS A 152 -6.89 4.43 5.33
N MET A 153 -6.76 4.85 6.58
CA MET A 153 -7.76 5.73 7.24
C MET A 153 -7.68 7.20 6.81
N PHE A 154 -6.63 7.57 6.06
CA PHE A 154 -6.32 8.95 5.68
C PHE A 154 -6.53 9.22 4.19
N ASP A 155 -7.10 8.26 3.46
CA ASP A 155 -7.40 8.43 2.03
C ASP A 155 -6.16 8.81 1.19
N ALA A 156 -5.00 8.29 1.60
CA ALA A 156 -3.69 8.63 1.03
C ALA A 156 -3.18 7.61 0.02
N LEU A 157 -3.94 6.54 -0.27
CA LEU A 157 -3.49 5.44 -1.12
C LEU A 157 -4.65 4.91 -1.94
N HIS A 158 -4.51 4.91 -3.25
CA HIS A 158 -5.51 4.42 -4.19
C HIS A 158 -4.91 3.45 -5.20
N ILE A 159 -5.63 2.39 -5.56
CA ILE A 159 -5.24 1.53 -6.66
C ILE A 159 -5.57 2.23 -7.98
N ASN A 160 -4.55 2.54 -8.79
CA ASN A 160 -4.76 3.06 -10.12
C ASN A 160 -5.23 1.90 -11.05
N PRO A 161 -6.42 2.02 -11.69
CA PRO A 161 -6.99 0.96 -12.52
C PRO A 161 -6.21 0.71 -13.82
N GLU A 162 -5.39 1.66 -14.28
CA GLU A 162 -4.59 1.53 -15.50
C GLU A 162 -3.26 0.82 -15.24
N THR A 163 -2.62 1.15 -14.11
CA THR A 163 -1.33 0.53 -13.76
C THR A 163 -1.51 -0.76 -12.95
N GLY A 164 -2.64 -0.92 -12.25
CA GLY A 164 -2.89 -2.00 -11.30
C GLY A 164 -2.04 -1.89 -10.02
N LEU A 165 -1.48 -0.71 -9.75
CA LEU A 165 -0.57 -0.45 -8.63
C LEU A 165 -1.12 0.61 -7.68
N PRO A 166 -0.79 0.53 -6.38
CA PRO A 166 -1.16 1.56 -5.43
C PRO A 166 -0.33 2.83 -5.63
N GLU A 167 -1.02 3.94 -5.86
CA GLU A 167 -0.46 5.28 -5.88
C GLU A 167 -0.67 5.95 -4.52
N ILE A 168 0.39 6.56 -4.00
CA ILE A 168 0.42 7.13 -2.66
C ILE A 168 0.48 8.65 -2.78
N ASP A 169 -0.44 9.34 -2.11
CA ASP A 169 -0.45 10.79 -1.97
C ASP A 169 0.50 11.20 -0.83
N ASP A 170 1.57 11.90 -1.20
CA ASP A 170 2.63 12.38 -0.31
C ASP A 170 2.17 13.44 0.72
N GLU A 171 1.04 14.11 0.46
CA GLU A 171 0.50 15.16 1.31
C GLU A 171 -0.45 14.58 2.36
N LYS A 172 -1.27 13.61 1.97
CA LYS A 172 -2.19 12.92 2.89
C LYS A 172 -1.53 11.81 3.71
N CYS A 173 -0.42 11.24 3.23
CA CYS A 173 0.24 10.13 3.91
C CYS A 173 0.85 10.57 5.26
N THR A 174 0.32 10.01 6.35
CA THR A 174 0.79 10.27 7.72
C THR A 174 1.85 9.27 8.22
N ALA A 175 2.31 8.36 7.36
CA ALA A 175 3.25 7.29 7.70
C ALA A 175 2.85 6.43 8.92
N CYS A 176 1.55 6.19 9.10
CA CYS A 176 1.04 5.31 10.16
C CYS A 176 1.44 3.82 9.98
N GLY A 177 1.86 3.42 8.78
CA GLY A 177 2.31 2.05 8.49
C GLY A 177 1.20 1.00 8.38
N ALA A 178 -0.08 1.39 8.40
CA ALA A 178 -1.19 0.47 8.21
C ALA A 178 -1.09 -0.29 6.87
N CYS A 179 -0.74 0.40 5.79
CA CYS A 179 -0.51 -0.20 4.48
C CYS A 179 0.67 -1.20 4.45
N VAL A 180 1.72 -0.97 5.24
CA VAL A 180 2.87 -1.87 5.37
C VAL A 180 2.43 -3.19 6.03
N LYS A 181 1.63 -3.11 7.10
CA LYS A 181 1.08 -4.28 7.80
C LYS A 181 0.06 -5.04 6.97
N ALA A 182 -0.78 -4.32 6.21
CA ALA A 182 -1.82 -4.92 5.38
C ALA A 182 -1.26 -5.65 4.15
N CYS A 183 -0.08 -5.28 3.66
CA CYS A 183 0.49 -5.85 2.46
C CYS A 183 1.11 -7.25 2.72
N PRO A 184 0.53 -8.35 2.20
CA PRO A 184 1.06 -9.70 2.45
C PRO A 184 2.40 -9.95 1.73
N LYS A 185 2.70 -9.17 0.68
CA LYS A 185 3.95 -9.26 -0.08
C LYS A 185 5.05 -8.34 0.46
N ASN A 186 4.77 -7.53 1.50
CA ASN A 186 5.71 -6.60 2.12
C ASN A 186 6.42 -5.65 1.11
N ILE A 187 5.67 -5.13 0.12
CA ILE A 187 6.23 -4.27 -0.93
C ILE A 187 6.09 -2.78 -0.64
N ILE A 188 5.40 -2.40 0.42
CA ILE A 188 5.29 -1.01 0.86
C ILE A 188 6.24 -0.82 2.02
N GLU A 189 7.03 0.26 2.00
CA GLU A 189 7.93 0.60 3.11
C GLU A 189 7.81 2.09 3.45
N LEU A 190 8.07 2.45 4.70
CA LEU A 190 8.11 3.86 5.12
C LEU A 190 9.53 4.40 4.93
N ARG A 191 9.66 5.46 4.14
CA ARG A 191 10.92 6.18 3.92
C ARG A 191 10.84 7.61 4.40
N LYS A 192 11.99 8.19 4.71
CA LYS A 192 12.09 9.63 5.00
C LYS A 192 11.58 10.43 3.79
N LYS A 193 10.76 11.45 4.06
CA LYS A 193 10.22 12.38 3.05
C LYS A 193 11.35 13.09 2.30
N GLY A 194 12.45 13.36 3.01
CA GLY A 194 13.65 13.98 2.46
C GLY A 194 13.49 15.48 2.20
N PRO A 195 14.59 16.20 1.91
CA PRO A 195 14.53 17.62 1.64
C PRO A 195 13.74 17.90 0.35
N LYS A 196 12.75 18.79 0.42
CA LYS A 196 11.80 19.10 -0.68
C LYS A 196 11.07 17.86 -1.22
N ASN A 197 10.71 16.92 -0.34
CA ASN A 197 9.95 15.73 -0.71
C ASN A 197 10.68 14.79 -1.69
N ARG A 198 12.03 14.84 -1.72
CA ARG A 198 12.86 14.06 -2.65
C ARG A 198 13.21 12.69 -2.11
N ARG A 199 12.99 11.65 -2.93
CA ARG A 199 13.28 10.26 -2.56
C ARG A 199 13.83 9.46 -3.75
N VAL A 200 14.74 8.54 -3.43
CA VAL A 200 15.27 7.54 -4.37
C VAL A 200 15.20 6.16 -3.72
N TRP A 201 14.66 5.18 -4.42
CA TRP A 201 14.56 3.79 -3.94
C TRP A 201 14.49 2.80 -5.10
N VAL A 202 14.68 1.52 -4.78
CA VAL A 202 14.52 0.42 -5.75
C VAL A 202 13.06 -0.01 -5.76
N SER A 203 12.37 0.21 -6.88
CA SER A 203 10.96 -0.14 -7.10
C SER A 203 10.79 -1.59 -7.55
N CYS A 204 11.50 -2.50 -6.86
CA CYS A 204 11.42 -3.94 -7.06
C CYS A 204 11.71 -4.67 -5.74
N VAL A 205 11.07 -5.82 -5.55
CA VAL A 205 11.31 -6.77 -4.44
C VAL A 205 11.57 -8.19 -4.92
N ASN A 206 11.60 -8.42 -6.24
CA ASN A 206 11.85 -9.74 -6.80
C ASN A 206 13.28 -10.21 -6.42
N LYS A 207 13.38 -11.45 -5.92
CA LYS A 207 14.63 -12.10 -5.48
C LYS A 207 15.09 -13.21 -6.44
N ASP A 208 14.35 -13.44 -7.51
CA ASP A 208 14.69 -14.40 -8.56
C ASP A 208 15.97 -14.01 -9.29
N LYS A 209 16.61 -14.98 -9.94
CA LYS A 209 17.77 -14.72 -10.80
C LYS A 209 17.36 -13.77 -11.93
N GLY A 210 18.28 -12.88 -12.32
CA GLY A 210 17.98 -11.78 -13.24
C GLY A 210 17.29 -12.16 -14.56
N ALA A 211 17.63 -13.32 -15.14
CA ALA A 211 16.97 -13.81 -16.36
C ALA A 211 15.49 -14.17 -16.13
N ALA A 212 15.18 -14.87 -15.03
CA ALA A 212 13.80 -15.20 -14.66
C ALA A 212 13.01 -13.94 -14.29
N ALA A 213 13.63 -13.04 -13.50
CA ALA A 213 13.01 -11.78 -13.10
C ALA A 213 12.66 -10.89 -14.31
N ARG A 214 13.56 -10.80 -15.31
CA ARG A 214 13.32 -10.03 -16.55
C ARG A 214 12.30 -10.66 -17.48
N LYS A 215 12.19 -11.99 -17.48
CA LYS A 215 11.12 -12.69 -18.22
C LYS A 215 9.76 -12.34 -17.63
N ALA A 216 9.66 -12.29 -16.31
CA ALA A 216 8.42 -11.96 -15.62
C ALA A 216 8.08 -10.46 -15.66
N CYS A 217 9.08 -9.57 -15.62
CA CYS A 217 8.86 -8.12 -15.57
C CYS A 217 9.98 -7.34 -16.29
N ALA A 218 9.60 -6.47 -17.20
CA ALA A 218 10.52 -5.67 -18.01
C ALA A 218 11.42 -4.74 -17.18
N VAL A 219 10.90 -4.22 -16.05
CA VAL A 219 11.60 -3.26 -15.16
C VAL A 219 12.14 -3.90 -13.87
N ALA A 220 12.25 -5.23 -13.83
CA ALA A 220 12.76 -5.92 -12.65
C ALA A 220 14.21 -5.55 -12.32
N CYS A 221 14.55 -5.49 -11.03
CA CYS A 221 15.94 -5.49 -10.60
C CYS A 221 16.57 -6.86 -10.88
N ILE A 222 17.76 -6.86 -11.47
CA ILE A 222 18.50 -8.09 -11.81
C ILE A 222 19.72 -8.34 -10.91
N GLY A 223 19.90 -7.52 -9.87
CA GLY A 223 21.01 -7.70 -8.93
C GLY A 223 22.41 -7.43 -9.50
N CYS A 224 22.54 -6.67 -10.59
CA CYS A 224 23.83 -6.48 -11.28
C CYS A 224 24.92 -5.74 -10.48
N GLY A 225 24.59 -5.10 -9.36
CA GLY A 225 25.56 -4.39 -8.50
C GLY A 225 26.12 -3.07 -9.04
N LYS A 226 25.75 -2.62 -10.25
CA LYS A 226 26.23 -1.34 -10.81
C LYS A 226 25.89 -0.14 -9.91
N CYS A 227 24.67 -0.12 -9.37
CA CYS A 227 24.23 0.92 -8.45
C CYS A 227 25.08 0.96 -7.16
N ALA A 228 25.46 -0.19 -6.61
CA ALA A 228 26.33 -0.25 -5.44
C ALA A 228 27.73 0.28 -5.74
N LYS A 229 28.32 -0.09 -6.89
CA LYS A 229 29.65 0.37 -7.30
C LYS A 229 29.75 1.88 -7.54
N VAL A 230 28.70 2.50 -8.07
CA VAL A 230 28.69 3.96 -8.34
C VAL A 230 28.36 4.81 -7.11
N CYS A 231 27.88 4.19 -6.01
CA CYS A 231 27.48 4.93 -4.83
C CYS A 231 28.71 5.37 -4.01
N PRO A 232 28.98 6.68 -3.86
CA PRO A 232 30.13 7.15 -3.08
C PRO A 232 29.89 7.12 -1.56
N PHE A 233 28.71 6.68 -1.12
CA PHE A 233 28.28 6.68 0.28
C PHE A 233 27.99 5.28 0.82
N ASP A 234 28.28 4.23 0.04
CA ASP A 234 28.01 2.83 0.40
C ASP A 234 26.59 2.60 0.93
N ALA A 235 25.62 3.31 0.35
CA ALA A 235 24.24 3.29 0.78
C ALA A 235 23.43 2.14 0.15
N ILE A 236 24.03 1.35 -0.73
CA ILE A 236 23.33 0.33 -1.53
C ILE A 236 23.91 -1.04 -1.24
N THR A 237 23.07 -1.95 -0.78
CA THR A 237 23.41 -3.37 -0.58
C THR A 237 22.75 -4.19 -1.68
N VAL A 238 23.39 -5.30 -2.07
CA VAL A 238 22.84 -6.24 -3.05
C VAL A 238 22.87 -7.63 -2.44
N GLU A 239 21.68 -8.18 -2.19
CA GLU A 239 21.49 -9.48 -1.56
C GLU A 239 20.39 -10.23 -2.29
N ASN A 240 20.55 -11.54 -2.51
CA ASN A 240 19.54 -12.38 -3.17
C ASN A 240 19.07 -11.81 -4.52
N ASN A 241 20.00 -11.37 -5.37
CA ASN A 241 19.73 -10.76 -6.67
C ASN A 241 18.90 -9.45 -6.64
N LEU A 242 18.76 -8.83 -5.45
CA LEU A 242 18.00 -7.61 -5.26
C LEU A 242 18.88 -6.51 -4.66
N ALA A 243 18.84 -5.33 -5.26
CA ALA A 243 19.44 -4.13 -4.67
C ALA A 243 18.50 -3.47 -3.67
N TYR A 244 19.04 -3.01 -2.55
CA TYR A 244 18.35 -2.21 -1.54
C TYR A 244 19.13 -0.93 -1.25
N ILE A 245 18.42 0.21 -1.19
CA ILE A 245 19.03 1.52 -0.91
C ILE A 245 18.65 1.91 0.52
N ASP A 246 19.63 1.97 1.41
CA ASP A 246 19.45 2.51 2.76
C ASP A 246 19.25 4.03 2.70
N PHE A 247 18.06 4.47 3.12
CA PHE A 247 17.68 5.87 3.12
C PHE A 247 18.38 6.70 4.20
N ASN A 248 19.02 6.09 5.21
CA ASN A 248 19.79 6.80 6.22
C ASN A 248 21.18 7.19 5.71
N LYS A 249 21.77 6.36 4.85
CA LYS A 249 23.08 6.59 4.23
C LYS A 249 22.97 7.38 2.93
N CYS A 250 21.90 7.18 2.16
CA CYS A 250 21.72 7.83 0.87
C CYS A 250 21.65 9.36 0.99
N ARG A 251 22.50 10.07 0.23
CA ARG A 251 22.49 11.55 0.12
C ARG A 251 21.79 12.07 -1.14
N LEU A 252 20.96 11.25 -1.78
CA LEU A 252 20.11 11.65 -2.92
C LEU A 252 20.88 12.21 -4.15
N CYS A 253 22.05 11.65 -4.45
CA CYS A 253 22.91 12.13 -5.56
C CYS A 253 22.47 11.69 -6.98
N ARG A 254 21.46 10.82 -7.10
CA ARG A 254 20.90 10.27 -8.35
C ARG A 254 21.83 9.47 -9.28
N LYS A 255 23.12 9.32 -8.97
CA LYS A 255 24.07 8.54 -9.81
C LYS A 255 23.60 7.10 -10.07
N CYS A 256 22.96 6.47 -9.08
CA CYS A 256 22.44 5.11 -9.21
C CYS A 256 21.31 4.97 -10.23
N VAL A 257 20.49 6.02 -10.41
CA VAL A 257 19.34 6.01 -11.33
C VAL A 257 19.82 5.97 -12.78
N ALA A 258 20.85 6.73 -13.12
CA ALA A 258 21.45 6.77 -14.45
C ALA A 258 22.10 5.42 -14.84
N GLU A 259 22.74 4.76 -13.90
CA GLU A 259 23.48 3.51 -14.14
C GLU A 259 22.60 2.25 -14.16
N CYS A 260 21.31 2.36 -13.83
CA CYS A 260 20.43 1.21 -13.76
C CYS A 260 19.97 0.77 -15.16
N PRO A 261 20.43 -0.38 -15.69
CA PRO A 261 20.10 -0.80 -17.05
C PRO A 261 18.64 -1.26 -17.21
N THR A 262 17.93 -1.42 -16.10
CA THR A 262 16.55 -1.92 -16.07
C THR A 262 15.53 -0.84 -15.71
N GLY A 263 15.97 0.36 -15.31
CA GLY A 263 15.08 1.41 -14.82
C GLY A 263 14.38 1.06 -13.49
N ALA A 264 14.87 0.07 -12.74
CA ALA A 264 14.24 -0.37 -11.49
C ALA A 264 14.36 0.64 -10.33
N ILE A 265 15.16 1.69 -10.46
CA ILE A 265 15.36 2.70 -9.40
C ILE A 265 14.51 3.93 -9.74
N HIS A 266 13.60 4.29 -8.84
CA HIS A 266 12.69 5.42 -8.99
C HIS A 266 13.20 6.65 -8.24
N GLU A 267 12.90 7.82 -8.79
CA GLU A 267 13.19 9.13 -8.21
C GLU A 267 11.95 10.02 -8.26
N ILE A 268 11.59 10.69 -7.16
CA ILE A 268 10.44 11.63 -7.08
C ILE A 268 10.93 13.02 -6.68
N ASN A 269 10.30 14.07 -7.22
CA ASN A 269 10.46 15.48 -6.85
C ASN A 269 11.87 16.05 -7.10
N PHE A 270 12.61 15.44 -8.03
CA PHE A 270 13.87 15.99 -8.49
C PHE A 270 13.65 16.93 -9.68
N PRO A 271 14.45 18.00 -9.80
CA PRO A 271 14.46 18.78 -11.03
C PRO A 271 14.86 17.87 -12.19
N PRO A 272 14.30 18.09 -13.40
CA PRO A 272 14.66 17.33 -14.58
C PRO A 272 16.19 17.37 -14.71
N ARG A 273 16.78 16.22 -15.02
CA ARG A 273 18.21 16.20 -15.32
C ARG A 273 18.43 17.13 -16.52
N PRO A 274 19.46 17.98 -16.51
CA PRO A 274 19.91 18.62 -17.73
C PRO A 274 20.01 17.51 -18.78
N ALA A 275 19.36 17.69 -19.92
CA ALA A 275 19.43 16.70 -20.98
C ALA A 275 20.90 16.41 -21.20
N GLU A 276 21.33 15.19 -20.91
CA GLU A 276 22.61 14.73 -21.40
C GLU A 276 22.55 14.99 -22.91
N PRO A 277 23.57 15.65 -23.50
CA PRO A 277 23.61 15.74 -24.96
C PRO A 277 23.45 14.31 -25.42
N LYS A 278 22.33 14.03 -26.11
CA LYS A 278 22.05 12.72 -26.67
C LYS A 278 23.35 12.33 -27.34
N ALA A 279 24.05 11.34 -26.78
CA ALA A 279 25.14 10.71 -27.49
C ALA A 279 24.49 10.32 -28.81
N GLU A 280 24.87 11.04 -29.86
CA GLU A 280 24.39 10.83 -31.21
C GLU A 280 24.41 9.33 -31.39
N ALA A 281 23.24 8.77 -31.68
CA ALA A 281 23.16 7.41 -32.17
C ALA A 281 24.21 7.35 -33.27
N LYS A 282 25.33 6.67 -32.99
CA LYS A 282 26.33 6.41 -34.02
C LYS A 282 25.54 5.86 -35.18
N PRO A 283 25.56 6.51 -36.35
CA PRO A 283 24.89 5.96 -37.51
C PRO A 283 25.50 4.57 -37.68
N VAL A 284 24.65 3.56 -37.56
CA VAL A 284 25.00 2.22 -38.04
C VAL A 284 25.18 2.43 -39.53
N SER A 285 26.43 2.58 -39.94
CA SER A 285 26.84 2.53 -41.33
C SER A 285 26.48 1.14 -41.84
N VAL A 286 25.33 1.07 -42.49
CA VAL A 286 25.00 -0.05 -43.37
C VAL A 286 25.89 0.14 -44.60
N GLU A 287 27.02 -0.58 -44.64
CA GLU A 287 27.70 -0.86 -45.90
C GLU A 287 26.96 -2.03 -46.58
N PRO A 288 26.59 -1.87 -47.87
CA PRO A 288 25.72 -2.81 -48.56
C PRO A 288 26.53 -4.01 -49.08
N ALA A 289 26.22 -5.20 -48.60
CA ALA A 289 26.58 -6.44 -49.28
C ALA A 289 25.56 -6.69 -50.40
N VAL A 290 25.94 -6.28 -51.62
CA VAL A 290 25.27 -6.68 -52.86
C VAL A 290 25.54 -8.16 -53.08
N GLN A 291 24.50 -8.98 -53.16
CA GLN A 291 24.54 -10.27 -53.84
C GLN A 291 23.41 -10.32 -54.86
N GLU A 292 23.81 -10.60 -56.09
CA GLU A 292 23.03 -10.56 -57.31
C GLU A 292 21.92 -11.61 -57.32
N VAL A 293 20.77 -11.19 -57.86
CA VAL A 293 19.59 -11.99 -58.14
C VAL A 293 19.84 -12.82 -59.40
N LYS A 294 19.56 -14.13 -59.35
CA LYS A 294 19.23 -14.92 -60.55
C LYS A 294 17.76 -15.36 -60.46
N GLU A 295 17.05 -15.05 -61.53
CA GLU A 295 15.63 -15.29 -61.79
C GLU A 295 15.32 -16.79 -62.01
N PRO A 296 14.08 -17.27 -61.77
CA PRO A 296 13.76 -18.70 -61.69
C PRO A 296 13.21 -19.29 -63.00
N GLU A 297 13.44 -20.59 -63.21
CA GLU A 297 12.69 -21.39 -64.19
C GLU A 297 11.87 -22.50 -63.50
N ALA A 298 10.89 -22.99 -64.24
CA ALA A 298 9.58 -23.42 -63.81
C ALA A 298 9.44 -24.84 -63.21
N ARG A 299 8.23 -25.03 -62.64
CA ARG A 299 7.55 -26.22 -62.09
C ARG A 299 7.46 -27.41 -63.07
N PRO A 300 7.12 -28.64 -62.60
CA PRO A 300 5.70 -29.06 -62.52
C PRO A 300 5.35 -29.86 -61.24
N GLU A 301 4.25 -29.55 -60.55
CA GLU A 301 2.97 -30.31 -60.50
C GLU A 301 3.09 -31.82 -60.35
N ILE A 302 2.63 -32.38 -59.22
CA ILE A 302 1.54 -33.39 -59.13
C ILE A 302 0.82 -33.24 -57.76
N THR A 303 -0.44 -33.65 -57.78
CA THR A 303 -1.67 -33.36 -57.04
C THR A 303 -1.85 -33.93 -55.62
N MET A 304 -2.72 -33.24 -54.86
CA MET A 304 -3.35 -33.65 -53.59
C MET A 304 -4.39 -34.78 -53.77
N PRO A 305 -4.93 -35.32 -52.66
CA PRO A 305 -6.30 -34.91 -52.31
C PRO A 305 -6.42 -34.47 -50.84
N VAL A 306 -6.87 -33.23 -50.60
CA VAL A 306 -8.19 -32.81 -50.10
C VAL A 306 -8.67 -33.54 -48.82
N ASN A 307 -8.56 -32.84 -47.69
CA ASN A 307 -9.66 -32.71 -46.73
C ASN A 307 -9.60 -31.30 -46.10
N GLU A 308 -10.75 -30.63 -46.14
CA GLU A 308 -11.00 -29.24 -45.74
C GLU A 308 -11.19 -29.06 -44.20
N PRO A 309 -11.28 -27.82 -43.70
CA PRO A 309 -10.57 -27.39 -42.49
C PRO A 309 -11.47 -27.16 -41.26
N VAL A 310 -10.82 -27.09 -40.10
CA VAL A 310 -11.27 -26.33 -38.93
C VAL A 310 -10.06 -25.44 -38.58
N GLY A 311 -9.98 -24.18 -39.02
CA GLY A 311 -10.75 -23.04 -38.50
C GLY A 311 -10.38 -22.85 -37.03
N THR A 312 -9.68 -21.84 -36.55
CA THR A 312 -9.41 -20.49 -37.01
C THR A 312 -8.30 -19.93 -36.11
N ALA A 313 -7.54 -18.95 -36.63
CA ALA A 313 -6.57 -18.16 -35.89
C ALA A 313 -7.18 -17.58 -34.59
N VAL A 314 -6.48 -17.75 -33.47
CA VAL A 314 -6.76 -17.03 -32.22
C VAL A 314 -5.70 -15.95 -32.08
N SER A 315 -6.13 -14.71 -32.21
CA SER A 315 -5.43 -13.49 -31.86
C SER A 315 -5.00 -13.50 -30.39
N SER A 316 -3.80 -13.00 -30.12
CA SER A 316 -3.16 -12.95 -28.79
C SER A 316 -4.00 -12.20 -27.74
N PRO A 317 -4.24 -12.75 -26.53
CA PRO A 317 -5.17 -12.22 -25.53
C PRO A 317 -4.50 -11.29 -24.48
N THR A 318 -3.45 -10.56 -24.82
CA THR A 318 -2.61 -9.85 -23.82
C THR A 318 -3.07 -8.45 -23.43
N SER A 319 -4.06 -7.87 -24.11
CA SER A 319 -4.55 -6.51 -23.84
C SER A 319 -5.83 -6.45 -23.00
N GLU A 320 -6.66 -7.48 -22.99
CA GLU A 320 -7.97 -7.47 -22.29
C GLU A 320 -7.85 -7.69 -20.76
N ILE A 321 -6.78 -8.34 -20.28
CA ILE A 321 -6.67 -8.82 -18.89
C ILE A 321 -6.40 -7.68 -17.86
N CYS A 322 -6.10 -6.46 -18.33
CA CYS A 322 -6.06 -5.25 -17.47
C CYS A 322 -7.32 -4.39 -17.59
N GLU A 323 -8.21 -4.66 -18.55
CA GLU A 323 -9.51 -4.01 -18.65
C GLU A 323 -10.52 -4.62 -17.68
N ASP A 324 -10.34 -5.87 -17.27
CA ASP A 324 -11.17 -6.52 -16.25
C ASP A 324 -11.14 -5.78 -14.91
N THR A 325 -10.02 -5.11 -14.55
CA THR A 325 -10.00 -4.20 -13.39
C THR A 325 -10.87 -2.96 -13.57
N LYS A 326 -11.04 -2.44 -14.80
CA LYS A 326 -11.97 -1.33 -15.10
C LYS A 326 -13.42 -1.82 -15.10
N ALA A 327 -13.71 -2.99 -15.68
CA ALA A 327 -15.05 -3.56 -15.71
C ALA A 327 -15.54 -3.99 -14.32
N HIS A 328 -14.67 -4.59 -13.51
CA HIS A 328 -15.04 -5.07 -12.18
C HIS A 328 -15.04 -3.98 -11.11
N ALA A 329 -14.22 -2.92 -11.23
CA ALA A 329 -14.36 -1.74 -10.37
C ALA A 329 -15.70 -1.02 -10.60
N ALA A 330 -16.19 -1.01 -11.85
CA ALA A 330 -17.51 -0.50 -12.20
C ALA A 330 -18.65 -1.41 -11.70
N GLU A 331 -18.42 -2.72 -11.59
CA GLU A 331 -19.43 -3.67 -11.08
C GLU A 331 -19.50 -3.70 -9.55
N GLU A 332 -18.37 -3.54 -8.83
CA GLU A 332 -18.36 -3.43 -7.37
C GLU A 332 -18.94 -2.11 -6.85
N THR A 333 -18.70 -1.00 -7.54
CA THR A 333 -19.39 0.27 -7.22
C THR A 333 -20.89 0.13 -7.40
N LYS A 334 -21.34 -0.58 -8.45
CA LYS A 334 -22.76 -0.85 -8.68
C LYS A 334 -23.40 -1.72 -7.59
N ILE A 335 -22.70 -2.74 -7.09
CA ILE A 335 -23.19 -3.60 -5.99
C ILE A 335 -23.23 -2.82 -4.66
N GLN A 336 -22.22 -1.99 -4.37
CA GLN A 336 -22.20 -1.15 -3.17
C GLN A 336 -23.28 -0.06 -3.20
N ASP A 337 -23.53 0.52 -4.37
CA ASP A 337 -24.61 1.48 -4.60
C ASP A 337 -25.98 0.82 -4.45
N GLU A 338 -26.17 -0.39 -4.98
CA GLU A 338 -27.40 -1.18 -4.80
C GLU A 338 -27.62 -1.58 -3.33
N GLU A 339 -26.58 -2.02 -2.61
CA GLU A 339 -26.68 -2.40 -1.20
C GLU A 339 -26.96 -1.18 -0.29
N SER A 340 -26.40 -0.01 -0.62
CA SER A 340 -26.70 1.26 0.05
C SER A 340 -28.13 1.75 -0.25
N THR A 341 -28.64 1.50 -1.45
CA THR A 341 -30.00 1.85 -1.89
C THR A 341 -31.04 0.94 -1.23
N VAL A 342 -30.76 -0.36 -1.12
CA VAL A 342 -31.59 -1.33 -0.38
C VAL A 342 -31.62 -1.04 1.13
N ARG A 343 -30.51 -0.53 1.71
CA ARG A 343 -30.47 -0.07 3.11
C ARG A 343 -31.29 1.20 3.33
N LYS A 344 -31.32 2.12 2.37
CA LYS A 344 -32.13 3.35 2.42
C LYS A 344 -33.62 3.10 2.25
N THR A 345 -34.03 2.18 1.38
CA THR A 345 -35.46 1.84 1.19
C THR A 345 -36.02 1.07 2.39
N ARG A 346 -35.26 0.15 3.00
CA ARG A 346 -35.69 -0.53 4.24
C ARG A 346 -35.87 0.39 5.44
N HIS A 347 -35.27 1.58 5.45
CA HIS A 347 -35.46 2.56 6.53
C HIS A 347 -36.68 3.47 6.35
N LEU A 348 -37.29 3.51 5.16
CA LEU A 348 -38.45 4.36 4.87
C LEU A 348 -39.80 3.64 5.04
N ASP A 349 -39.83 2.31 5.07
CA ASP A 349 -41.07 1.51 5.19
C ASP A 349 -41.44 1.11 6.64
N ALA A 350 -40.69 1.57 7.64
CA ALA A 350 -40.99 1.31 9.05
C ALA A 350 -41.92 2.38 9.64
N THR A 351 -43.15 2.48 9.14
CA THR A 351 -44.24 3.18 9.84
C THR A 351 -44.63 2.39 11.10
N PRO A 352 -44.69 3.02 12.28
CA PRO A 352 -45.05 2.33 13.52
C PRO A 352 -46.56 2.00 13.49
N GLN A 353 -46.90 0.71 13.48
CA GLN A 353 -48.25 0.27 13.77
C GLN A 353 -48.53 0.53 15.26
N THR A 354 -49.43 1.48 15.52
CA THR A 354 -50.07 1.71 16.81
C THR A 354 -50.91 0.49 17.19
N LEU A 355 -50.53 -0.19 18.27
CA LEU A 355 -51.32 -1.24 18.91
C LEU A 355 -52.15 -0.58 20.03
N ASP A 356 -53.44 -0.36 19.72
CA ASP A 356 -54.50 -0.15 20.70
C ASP A 356 -54.95 -1.53 21.23
N ILE A 357 -54.62 -1.85 22.49
CA ILE A 357 -55.41 -2.69 23.43
C ILE A 357 -55.14 -2.21 24.85
#